data_AF-A0A8T4JVA2-F1
#
_entry.id   AF-A0A8T4JVA2-F1
#
_cell.length_a   1.000
_cell.length_b   1.000
_cell.length_c   1.000
_cell.angle_alpha   90.00
_cell.angle_beta   90.00
_cell.angle_gamma   90.00
#
_symmetry.space_group_name_H-M   'P 1'
#
loop_
_entity.id
_entity.type
_entity.pdbx_description
1 polymer ?
#
loop_
_entity_poly.entity_id
_entity_poly.type
_entity_poly.pdbx_seq_one_letter_code
_entity_poly.pdbx_strand_id
1 'polypeptide(L)'
;MSSSPVDVDASFLEEHRDSLNEIFRIYLEDINPFIVQFEILKNEFPIEVQNEIRAIYGHLVRASTAVNREDIERNIEKMRSHTKRALFDCFKYSCILITDKYKEFFVRYKGVDLTYINEGHFLHDVQEHYHAAKEQLKAAKILELSNATEDQLVAEYQKAYELFADIEGALKEAESKANYLKHRATRRDIVSYASLAAGIIGVLITVVTFVLAK
;
A
#
# COMPACT_ATOMS: atom_id res chain seq x y z
N MET A 1 -32.47 27.89 12.84
CA MET A 1 -31.28 27.47 13.64
C MET A 1 -31.52 27.94 15.06
N SER A 2 -31.45 27.04 16.05
CA SER A 2 -31.62 27.39 17.47
C SER A 2 -30.52 28.37 17.90
N SER A 3 -30.89 29.40 18.66
CA SER A 3 -30.03 30.54 19.01
C SER A 3 -29.31 30.40 20.36
N SER A 4 -29.44 29.27 21.03
CA SER A 4 -28.73 29.01 22.29
C SER A 4 -27.41 28.27 22.02
N PRO A 5 -26.30 28.65 22.68
CA PRO A 5 -25.05 27.90 22.60
C PRO A 5 -25.26 26.44 23.02
N VAL A 6 -24.64 25.51 22.29
CA VAL A 6 -24.58 24.11 22.72
C VAL A 6 -23.66 24.04 23.93
N ASP A 7 -24.15 23.45 25.02
CA ASP A 7 -23.33 23.18 26.20
C ASP A 7 -22.38 22.01 25.88
N VAL A 8 -21.09 22.23 26.10
CA VAL A 8 -20.02 21.29 25.75
C VAL A 8 -19.14 21.08 26.96
N ASP A 9 -19.06 19.84 27.42
CA ASP A 9 -18.19 19.42 28.50
C ASP A 9 -17.07 18.53 27.97
N ALA A 10 -15.83 18.96 28.16
CA ALA A 10 -14.63 18.20 27.78
C ALA A 10 -14.05 17.38 28.94
N SER A 11 -14.63 17.44 30.14
CA SER A 11 -14.14 16.74 31.32
C SER A 11 -14.09 15.22 31.14
N PHE A 12 -15.00 14.66 30.32
CA PHE A 12 -15.04 13.22 30.01
C PHE A 12 -13.75 12.70 29.38
N LEU A 13 -12.94 13.56 28.76
CA LEU A 13 -11.66 13.19 28.15
C LEU A 13 -10.69 12.64 29.21
N GLU A 14 -10.68 13.22 30.41
CA GLU A 14 -9.82 12.78 31.49
C GLU A 14 -10.28 11.42 32.04
N GLU A 15 -11.59 11.25 32.20
CA GLU A 15 -12.18 9.99 32.69
C GLU A 15 -11.96 8.81 31.72
N HIS A 16 -11.87 9.09 30.42
CA HIS A 16 -11.72 8.08 29.37
C HIS A 16 -10.35 8.14 28.68
N ARG A 17 -9.35 8.73 29.36
CA ARG A 17 -8.02 9.01 28.84
C ARG A 17 -7.38 7.81 28.15
N ASP A 18 -7.41 6.64 28.77
CA ASP A 18 -6.76 5.45 28.20
C ASP A 18 -7.43 4.99 26.89
N SER A 19 -8.76 5.07 26.82
CA SER A 19 -9.52 4.74 25.60
C SER A 19 -9.19 5.69 24.46
N LEU A 20 -9.09 6.98 24.78
CA LEU A 20 -8.80 8.03 23.81
C LEU A 20 -7.34 7.96 23.35
N ASN A 21 -6.41 7.68 24.26
CA ASN A 21 -5.00 7.48 23.94
C ASN A 21 -4.82 6.33 22.95
N GLU A 22 -5.53 5.22 23.12
CA GLU A 22 -5.48 4.10 22.18
C GLU A 22 -5.99 4.51 20.79
N ILE A 23 -7.14 5.20 20.73
CA ILE A 23 -7.71 5.71 19.46
C ILE A 23 -6.74 6.67 18.77
N PHE A 24 -6.16 7.62 19.52
CA PHE A 24 -5.21 8.59 18.97
C PHE A 24 -3.92 7.93 18.52
N ARG A 25 -3.44 6.93 19.25
CA ARG A 25 -2.25 6.16 18.88
C ARG A 25 -2.47 5.43 17.56
N ILE A 26 -3.57 4.69 17.41
CA ILE A 26 -3.91 3.99 16.15
C ILE A 26 -4.02 5.00 14.99
N TYR A 27 -4.63 6.17 15.23
CA TYR A 27 -4.69 7.20 14.21
C TYR A 27 -3.30 7.69 13.78
N LEU A 28 -2.41 7.99 14.75
CA LEU A 28 -1.10 8.56 14.48
C LEU A 28 -0.10 7.55 13.91
N GLU A 29 -0.10 6.32 14.42
CA GLU A 29 0.88 5.28 14.08
C GLU A 29 0.47 4.50 12.83
N ASP A 30 -0.84 4.31 12.59
CA ASP A 30 -1.34 3.43 11.53
C ASP A 30 -2.13 4.17 10.44
N ILE A 31 -3.22 4.84 10.82
CA ILE A 31 -4.19 5.40 9.84
C ILE A 31 -3.61 6.60 9.08
N ASN A 32 -3.01 7.56 9.78
CA ASN A 32 -2.49 8.78 9.16
C ASN A 32 -1.30 8.51 8.21
N PRO A 33 -0.30 7.68 8.58
CA PRO A 33 0.75 7.28 7.64
C PRO A 33 0.20 6.59 6.39
N PHE A 34 -0.81 5.73 6.54
CA PHE A 34 -1.50 5.11 5.41
C PHE A 34 -2.16 6.15 4.50
N ILE A 35 -2.91 7.12 5.06
CA ILE A 35 -3.56 8.19 4.27
C ILE A 35 -2.53 8.93 3.42
N VAL A 36 -1.42 9.38 4.02
CA VAL A 36 -0.37 10.10 3.31
C VAL A 36 0.20 9.24 2.18
N GLN A 37 0.45 7.96 2.43
CA GLN A 37 0.94 7.04 1.40
C GLN A 37 -0.08 6.85 0.27
N PHE A 38 -1.36 6.72 0.61
CA PHE A 38 -2.44 6.56 -0.35
C PHE A 38 -2.58 7.81 -1.24
N GLU A 39 -2.54 9.01 -0.65
CA GLU A 39 -2.59 10.28 -1.39
C GLU A 39 -1.41 10.42 -2.35
N ILE A 40 -0.19 10.06 -1.94
CA ILE A 40 0.99 10.10 -2.81
C ILE A 40 0.82 9.18 -4.04
N LEU A 41 0.22 8.02 -3.85
CA LEU A 41 0.13 6.97 -4.87
C LEU A 41 -1.11 7.09 -5.77
N LYS A 42 -2.23 7.56 -5.23
CA LYS A 42 -3.52 7.63 -5.92
C LYS A 42 -3.97 9.05 -6.21
N ASN A 43 -3.32 10.05 -5.63
CA ASN A 43 -3.67 11.48 -5.76
C ASN A 43 -5.13 11.76 -5.37
N GLU A 44 -5.64 11.00 -4.39
CA GLU A 44 -6.98 11.12 -3.84
C GLU A 44 -6.98 10.66 -2.38
N PHE A 45 -8.02 11.02 -1.62
CA PHE A 45 -8.19 10.58 -0.24
C PHE A 45 -9.01 9.28 -0.20
N PRO A 46 -8.66 8.29 0.64
CA PRO A 46 -9.46 7.06 0.80
C PRO A 46 -10.80 7.37 1.49
N ILE A 47 -11.88 7.44 0.71
CA ILE A 47 -13.20 7.95 1.15
C ILE A 47 -13.76 7.15 2.33
N GLU A 48 -13.60 5.83 2.33
CA GLU A 48 -14.07 4.92 3.36
C GLU A 48 -13.38 5.23 4.69
N VAL A 49 -12.06 5.38 4.69
CA VAL A 49 -11.29 5.82 5.87
C VAL A 49 -11.71 7.23 6.32
N GLN A 50 -11.98 8.14 5.38
CA GLN A 50 -12.49 9.50 5.70
C GLN A 50 -13.82 9.44 6.43
N ASN A 51 -14.72 8.56 5.99
CA ASN A 51 -16.04 8.38 6.56
C ASN A 51 -15.94 7.89 8.01
N GLU A 52 -15.03 6.95 8.26
CA GLU A 52 -14.77 6.43 9.60
C GLU A 52 -14.14 7.50 10.52
N ILE A 53 -13.16 8.29 10.05
CA ILE A 53 -12.58 9.42 10.81
C ILE A 53 -13.66 10.45 11.18
N ARG A 54 -14.52 10.80 10.23
CA ARG A 54 -15.65 11.70 10.48
C ARG A 54 -16.62 11.10 11.51
N ALA A 55 -16.85 9.79 11.49
CA ALA A 55 -17.71 9.12 12.46
C ALA A 55 -17.07 9.11 13.87
N ILE A 56 -15.76 8.87 13.97
CA ILE A 56 -14.99 8.99 15.23
C ILE A 56 -15.15 10.39 15.81
N TYR A 57 -14.88 11.43 15.00
CA TYR A 57 -15.04 12.81 15.45
C TYR A 57 -16.50 13.15 15.82
N GLY A 58 -17.46 12.64 15.05
CA GLY A 58 -18.88 12.81 15.36
C GLY A 58 -19.29 12.19 16.69
N HIS A 59 -18.74 11.03 17.05
CA HIS A 59 -18.98 10.40 18.36
C HIS A 59 -18.24 11.11 19.49
N LEU A 60 -17.04 11.65 19.23
CA LEU A 60 -16.31 12.49 20.19
C LEU A 60 -17.14 13.73 20.59
N VAL A 61 -17.69 14.44 19.61
CA VAL A 61 -18.56 15.60 19.86
C VAL A 61 -19.87 15.19 20.54
N ARG A 62 -20.45 14.04 20.18
CA ARG A 62 -21.66 13.55 20.87
C ARG A 62 -21.38 13.22 22.34
N ALA A 63 -20.22 12.65 22.65
CA ALA A 63 -19.79 12.39 24.02
C ALA A 63 -19.68 13.70 24.82
N SER A 64 -19.13 14.77 24.22
CA SER A 64 -18.99 16.07 24.90
C SER A 64 -20.31 16.81 25.14
N THR A 65 -21.40 16.38 24.49
CA THR A 65 -22.74 16.96 24.64
C THR A 65 -23.72 16.02 25.35
N ALA A 66 -23.24 14.87 25.82
CA ALA A 66 -24.06 13.86 26.47
C ALA A 66 -24.44 14.29 27.89
N VAL A 67 -25.68 14.01 28.29
CA VAL A 67 -26.22 14.45 29.59
C VAL A 67 -25.91 13.45 30.71
N ASN A 68 -25.67 12.19 30.36
CA ASN A 68 -25.43 11.11 31.31
C ASN A 68 -24.19 10.30 30.92
N ARG A 69 -23.64 9.59 31.92
CA ARG A 69 -22.43 8.79 31.79
C ARG A 69 -22.59 7.63 30.80
N GLU A 70 -23.74 6.98 30.76
CA GLU A 70 -24.00 5.86 29.85
C GLU A 70 -23.91 6.28 28.37
N ASP A 71 -24.41 7.47 28.04
CA ASP A 71 -24.30 8.05 26.71
C ASP A 71 -22.86 8.38 26.34
N ILE A 72 -22.05 8.86 27.30
CA ILE A 72 -20.62 9.08 27.10
C ILE A 72 -19.93 7.76 26.78
N GLU A 73 -20.08 6.75 27.63
CA GLU A 73 -19.45 5.43 27.48
C GLU A 73 -19.83 4.78 26.14
N ARG A 74 -21.12 4.85 25.75
CA ARG A 74 -21.58 4.35 24.45
C ARG A 74 -20.92 5.08 23.27
N ASN A 75 -20.75 6.40 23.35
CA ASN A 75 -20.10 7.15 22.27
C ASN A 75 -18.60 6.84 22.19
N ILE A 76 -17.91 6.66 23.33
CA ILE A 76 -16.51 6.21 23.35
C ILE A 76 -16.37 4.83 22.70
N GLU A 77 -17.26 3.89 23.02
CA GLU A 77 -17.24 2.55 22.40
C GLU A 77 -17.49 2.61 20.88
N LYS A 78 -18.39 3.50 20.44
CA LYS A 78 -18.58 3.75 19.00
C LYS A 78 -17.35 4.35 18.34
N MET A 79 -16.62 5.25 19.00
CA MET A 79 -15.34 5.75 18.49
C MET A 79 -14.34 4.62 18.30
N ARG A 80 -14.24 3.69 19.26
CA ARG A 80 -13.36 2.51 19.16
C ARG A 80 -13.73 1.64 17.96
N SER A 81 -15.02 1.32 17.77
CA SER A 81 -15.47 0.52 16.61
C SER A 81 -15.20 1.23 15.28
N HIS A 82 -15.46 2.53 15.16
CA HIS A 82 -15.11 3.27 13.94
C HIS A 82 -13.59 3.36 13.71
N THR A 83 -12.78 3.39 14.77
CA THR A 83 -11.32 3.31 14.66
C THR A 83 -10.87 1.96 14.11
N LYS A 84 -11.46 0.85 14.60
CA LYS A 84 -11.21 -0.49 14.06
C LYS A 84 -11.61 -0.60 12.58
N ARG A 85 -12.73 -0.01 12.18
CA ARG A 85 -13.17 0.03 10.77
C ARG A 85 -12.26 0.88 9.89
N ALA A 86 -11.80 2.02 10.38
CA ALA A 86 -10.81 2.82 9.66
C ALA A 86 -9.53 2.01 9.40
N LEU A 87 -9.01 1.33 10.44
CA LEU A 87 -7.83 0.48 10.33
C LEU A 87 -8.07 -0.71 9.38
N PHE A 88 -9.26 -1.31 9.44
CA PHE A 88 -9.69 -2.36 8.53
C PHE A 88 -9.65 -1.91 7.06
N ASP A 89 -10.18 -0.72 6.75
CA ASP A 89 -10.14 -0.15 5.41
C ASP A 89 -8.70 0.17 4.98
N CYS A 90 -7.83 0.62 5.90
CA CYS A 90 -6.40 0.80 5.62
C CYS A 90 -5.75 -0.53 5.17
N PHE A 91 -6.04 -1.66 5.82
CA PHE A 91 -5.51 -2.96 5.39
C PHE A 91 -6.01 -3.36 3.99
N LYS A 92 -7.29 -3.15 3.71
CA LYS A 92 -7.88 -3.43 2.38
C LYS A 92 -7.17 -2.67 1.27
N TYR A 93 -7.02 -1.36 1.45
CA TYR A 93 -6.37 -0.51 0.47
C TYR A 93 -4.87 -0.80 0.37
N SER A 94 -4.18 -1.06 1.47
CA SER A 94 -2.76 -1.39 1.45
C SER A 94 -2.47 -2.62 0.59
N CYS A 95 -3.29 -3.68 0.70
CA CYS A 95 -3.21 -4.84 -0.19
C CYS A 95 -3.33 -4.47 -1.67
N ILE A 96 -4.21 -3.52 -2.02
CA ILE A 96 -4.39 -3.02 -3.40
C ILE A 96 -3.17 -2.22 -3.85
N LEU A 97 -2.70 -1.28 -3.04
CA LEU A 97 -1.53 -0.45 -3.34
C LEU A 97 -0.29 -1.30 -3.58
N ILE A 98 -0.05 -2.29 -2.72
CA ILE A 98 1.11 -3.18 -2.85
C ILE A 98 0.97 -4.09 -4.07
N THR A 99 -0.24 -4.54 -4.38
CA THR A 99 -0.51 -5.27 -5.64
C THR A 99 -0.14 -4.44 -6.87
N ASP A 100 -0.43 -3.15 -6.87
CA ASP A 100 -0.07 -2.26 -7.99
C ASP A 100 1.45 -2.04 -8.04
N LYS A 101 2.10 -1.78 -6.91
CA LYS A 101 3.57 -1.68 -6.83
C LYS A 101 4.29 -2.94 -7.32
N TYR A 102 3.77 -4.11 -6.95
CA TYR A 102 4.27 -5.40 -7.43
C TYR A 102 4.22 -5.47 -8.96
N LYS A 103 3.05 -5.15 -9.57
CA LYS A 103 2.92 -5.15 -11.04
C LYS A 103 3.85 -4.14 -11.70
N GLU A 104 3.91 -2.93 -11.16
CA GLU A 104 4.75 -1.84 -11.67
C GLU A 104 6.23 -2.21 -11.64
N PHE A 105 6.71 -2.89 -10.58
CA PHE A 105 8.08 -3.36 -10.49
C PHE A 105 8.43 -4.27 -11.69
N PHE A 106 7.60 -5.27 -11.97
CA PHE A 106 7.85 -6.20 -13.08
C PHE A 106 7.68 -5.55 -14.46
N VAL A 107 6.80 -4.55 -14.59
CA VAL A 107 6.72 -3.73 -15.80
C VAL A 107 8.00 -2.90 -15.98
N ARG A 108 8.48 -2.25 -14.92
CA ARG A 108 9.66 -1.37 -14.93
C ARG A 108 10.95 -2.13 -15.30
N TYR A 109 11.08 -3.37 -14.87
CA TYR A 109 12.24 -4.23 -15.10
C TYR A 109 12.01 -5.30 -16.17
N LYS A 110 11.01 -5.12 -17.03
CA LYS A 110 10.78 -6.02 -18.17
C LYS A 110 12.03 -6.13 -19.05
N GLY A 111 12.47 -7.36 -19.32
CA GLY A 111 13.66 -7.66 -20.11
C GLY A 111 14.98 -7.58 -19.34
N VAL A 112 14.95 -7.22 -18.05
CA VAL A 112 16.11 -7.30 -17.16
C VAL A 112 16.17 -8.70 -16.56
N ASP A 113 17.35 -9.30 -16.58
CA ASP A 113 17.56 -10.60 -15.93
C ASP A 113 17.68 -10.41 -14.41
N LEU A 114 16.56 -10.60 -13.71
CA LEU A 114 16.47 -10.45 -12.26
C LEU A 114 16.99 -11.68 -11.50
N THR A 115 17.41 -12.76 -12.18
CA THR A 115 18.03 -13.93 -11.53
C THR A 115 19.38 -13.59 -10.88
N TYR A 116 20.00 -12.47 -11.25
CA TYR A 116 21.19 -11.97 -10.58
C TYR A 116 20.91 -11.37 -9.19
N ILE A 117 19.65 -11.23 -8.77
CA ILE A 117 19.26 -10.72 -7.44
C ILE A 117 19.10 -11.88 -6.46
N ASN A 118 19.59 -11.68 -5.22
CA ASN A 118 19.53 -12.67 -4.14
C ASN A 118 19.92 -14.09 -4.58
N GLU A 119 21.05 -14.23 -5.27
CA GLU A 119 21.57 -15.53 -5.75
C GLU A 119 20.58 -16.35 -6.60
N GLY A 120 19.61 -15.70 -7.26
CA GLY A 120 18.59 -16.36 -8.08
C GLY A 120 17.27 -16.62 -7.37
N HIS A 121 17.22 -16.47 -6.04
CA HIS A 121 16.03 -16.78 -5.24
C HIS A 121 14.96 -15.69 -5.31
N PHE A 122 15.35 -14.43 -5.53
CA PHE A 122 14.43 -13.28 -5.47
C PHE A 122 13.14 -13.47 -6.28
N LEU A 123 13.24 -13.91 -7.55
CA LEU A 123 12.06 -14.07 -8.41
C LEU A 123 11.13 -15.16 -7.90
N HIS A 124 11.68 -16.28 -7.43
CA HIS A 124 10.90 -17.39 -6.91
C HIS A 124 10.20 -16.97 -5.62
N ASP A 125 10.97 -16.45 -4.66
CA ASP A 125 10.48 -16.08 -3.34
C ASP A 125 9.38 -15.02 -3.43
N VAL A 126 9.59 -13.94 -4.20
CA VAL A 126 8.60 -12.86 -4.28
C VAL A 126 7.30 -13.31 -4.97
N GLN A 127 7.38 -14.23 -5.93
CA GLN A 127 6.21 -14.78 -6.61
C GLN A 127 5.44 -15.74 -5.71
N GLU A 128 6.15 -16.58 -4.95
CA GLU A 128 5.53 -17.49 -3.98
C GLU A 128 4.82 -16.71 -2.87
N HIS A 129 5.50 -15.73 -2.26
CA HIS A 129 4.89 -14.87 -1.24
C HIS A 129 3.69 -14.10 -1.80
N TYR A 130 3.77 -13.58 -3.02
CA TYR A 130 2.64 -12.90 -3.67
C TYR A 130 1.46 -13.83 -3.94
N HIS A 131 1.71 -15.08 -4.30
CA HIS A 131 0.64 -16.07 -4.42
C HIS A 131 -0.03 -16.34 -3.06
N ALA A 132 0.77 -16.55 -2.00
CA ALA A 132 0.26 -16.76 -0.65
C ALA A 132 -0.57 -15.57 -0.14
N ALA A 133 -0.07 -14.34 -0.30
CA ALA A 133 -0.76 -13.12 0.08
C ALA A 133 -2.12 -12.98 -0.63
N LYS A 134 -2.17 -13.31 -1.92
CA LYS A 134 -3.43 -13.29 -2.69
C LYS A 134 -4.44 -14.32 -2.22
N GLU A 135 -4.01 -15.55 -1.91
CA GLU A 135 -4.93 -16.57 -1.40
C GLU A 135 -5.44 -16.21 0.00
N GLN A 136 -4.60 -15.64 0.87
CA GLN A 136 -5.02 -15.11 2.17
C GLN A 136 -6.04 -13.97 2.02
N LEU A 137 -5.78 -12.99 1.15
CA LEU A 137 -6.73 -11.91 0.87
C LEU A 137 -8.06 -12.43 0.30
N LYS A 138 -8.00 -13.44 -0.56
CA LYS A 138 -9.19 -14.09 -1.12
C LYS A 138 -9.98 -14.80 -0.03
N ALA A 139 -9.31 -15.52 0.89
CA ALA A 139 -9.96 -16.14 2.04
C ALA A 139 -10.65 -15.09 2.93
N ALA A 140 -9.97 -13.98 3.22
CA ALA A 140 -10.53 -12.86 3.99
C ALA A 140 -11.77 -12.25 3.31
N LYS A 141 -11.73 -12.06 1.98
CA LYS A 141 -12.89 -11.60 1.19
C LYS A 141 -14.06 -12.57 1.20
N ILE A 142 -13.80 -13.88 1.18
CA ILE A 142 -14.84 -14.91 1.29
C ILE A 142 -15.46 -14.88 2.70
N LEU A 143 -14.63 -14.72 3.74
CA LEU A 143 -15.10 -14.60 5.12
C LEU A 143 -16.01 -13.38 5.31
N GLU A 144 -15.71 -12.26 4.64
CA GLU A 144 -16.54 -11.04 4.65
C GLU A 144 -17.96 -11.27 4.08
N LEU A 145 -18.16 -12.29 3.25
CA LEU A 145 -19.47 -12.69 2.74
C LEU A 145 -20.27 -13.58 3.70
N SER A 146 -19.73 -13.87 4.88
CA SER A 146 -20.32 -14.72 5.90
C SER A 146 -20.72 -13.93 7.16
N ASN A 147 -21.30 -14.60 8.16
CA ASN A 147 -21.66 -13.98 9.45
C ASN A 147 -20.45 -13.82 10.39
N ALA A 148 -19.27 -13.50 9.85
CA ALA A 148 -18.06 -13.26 10.63
C ALA A 148 -18.17 -11.97 11.45
N THR A 149 -17.53 -11.94 12.61
CA THR A 149 -17.49 -10.73 13.44
C THR A 149 -16.49 -9.71 12.88
N GLU A 150 -16.66 -8.44 13.25
CA GLU A 150 -15.74 -7.36 12.88
C GLU A 150 -14.29 -7.70 13.28
N ASP A 151 -14.07 -8.21 14.50
CA ASP A 151 -12.73 -8.59 14.98
C ASP A 151 -12.11 -9.74 14.17
N GLN A 152 -12.92 -10.72 13.72
CA GLN A 152 -12.45 -11.80 12.86
C GLN A 152 -12.02 -11.27 11.48
N LEU A 153 -12.82 -10.36 10.90
CA LEU A 153 -12.50 -9.76 9.61
C LEU A 153 -11.25 -8.90 9.68
N VAL A 154 -11.11 -8.07 10.71
CA VAL A 154 -9.91 -7.26 10.96
C VAL A 154 -8.68 -8.15 11.04
N ALA A 155 -8.73 -9.22 11.82
CA ALA A 155 -7.60 -10.13 11.99
C ALA A 155 -7.18 -10.81 10.67
N GLU A 156 -8.13 -11.28 9.86
CA GLU A 156 -7.81 -11.95 8.59
C GLU A 156 -7.27 -10.99 7.53
N TYR A 157 -7.74 -9.75 7.51
CA TYR A 157 -7.20 -8.72 6.62
C TYR A 157 -5.85 -8.16 7.11
N GLN A 158 -5.62 -8.09 8.42
CA GLN A 158 -4.31 -7.76 8.97
C GLN A 158 -3.27 -8.80 8.54
N LYS A 159 -3.58 -10.10 8.68
CA LYS A 159 -2.71 -11.19 8.20
C LYS A 159 -2.42 -11.06 6.70
N ALA A 160 -3.43 -10.73 5.90
CA ALA A 160 -3.24 -10.48 4.48
C ALA A 160 -2.28 -9.31 4.25
N TYR A 161 -2.51 -8.19 4.95
CA TYR A 161 -1.66 -7.00 4.87
C TYR A 161 -0.21 -7.29 5.24
N GLU A 162 0.05 -8.04 6.31
CA GLU A 162 1.40 -8.41 6.75
C GLU A 162 2.15 -9.17 5.64
N LEU A 163 1.50 -10.15 5.00
CA LEU A 163 2.08 -10.86 3.85
C LEU A 163 2.34 -9.93 2.65
N PHE A 164 1.48 -8.94 2.42
CA PHE A 164 1.74 -7.93 1.38
C PHE A 164 2.88 -6.99 1.78
N ALA A 165 2.99 -6.59 3.04
CA ALA A 165 4.06 -5.71 3.51
C ALA A 165 5.44 -6.37 3.35
N ASP A 166 5.56 -7.67 3.58
CA ASP A 166 6.77 -8.45 3.32
C ASP A 166 7.19 -8.38 1.85
N ILE A 167 6.22 -8.45 0.92
CA ILE A 167 6.47 -8.31 -0.52
C ILE A 167 6.97 -6.91 -0.84
N GLU A 168 6.34 -5.87 -0.30
CA GLU A 168 6.81 -4.49 -0.49
C GLU A 168 8.25 -4.31 0.00
N GLY A 169 8.59 -4.89 1.16
CA GLY A 169 9.96 -4.94 1.69
C GLY A 169 10.93 -5.59 0.71
N ALA A 170 10.62 -6.80 0.24
CA ALA A 170 11.46 -7.55 -0.70
C ALA A 170 11.67 -6.80 -2.02
N LEU A 171 10.62 -6.15 -2.56
CA LEU A 171 10.73 -5.34 -3.78
C LEU A 171 11.64 -4.12 -3.58
N LYS A 172 11.53 -3.45 -2.43
CA LYS A 172 12.35 -2.27 -2.09
C LYS A 172 13.82 -2.65 -1.93
N GLU A 173 14.13 -3.77 -1.29
CA GLU A 173 15.49 -4.29 -1.16
C GLU A 173 16.11 -4.65 -2.52
N ALA A 174 15.32 -5.26 -3.40
CA ALA A 174 15.75 -5.63 -4.74
C ALA A 174 15.94 -4.42 -5.68
N GLU A 175 15.31 -3.29 -5.40
CA GLU A 175 15.20 -2.15 -6.33
C GLU A 175 16.56 -1.60 -6.78
N SER A 176 17.51 -1.44 -5.84
CA SER A 176 18.85 -0.92 -6.16
C SER A 176 19.60 -1.83 -7.15
N LYS A 177 19.55 -3.14 -6.90
CA LYS A 177 20.21 -4.13 -7.77
C LYS A 177 19.50 -4.28 -9.11
N ALA A 178 18.17 -4.24 -9.12
CA ALA A 178 17.37 -4.23 -10.35
C ALA A 178 17.69 -3.01 -11.23
N ASN A 179 17.82 -1.82 -10.63
CA ASN A 179 18.24 -0.60 -11.33
C ASN A 179 19.64 -0.73 -11.95
N TYR A 180 20.60 -1.28 -11.20
CA TYR A 180 21.94 -1.53 -11.72
C TYR A 180 21.92 -2.49 -12.93
N LEU A 181 21.18 -3.60 -12.82
CA LEU A 181 21.05 -4.58 -13.89
C LEU A 181 20.38 -3.99 -15.14
N LYS A 182 19.33 -3.17 -14.95
CA LYS A 182 18.67 -2.45 -16.03
C LYS A 182 19.64 -1.54 -16.78
N HIS A 183 20.38 -0.70 -16.05
CA HIS A 183 21.35 0.21 -16.66
C HIS A 183 22.46 -0.56 -17.40
N ARG A 184 22.93 -1.68 -16.85
CA ARG A 184 23.91 -2.55 -17.52
C ARG A 184 23.35 -3.17 -18.81
N ALA A 185 22.12 -3.67 -18.79
CA ALA A 185 21.45 -4.24 -19.95
C ALA A 185 21.29 -3.18 -21.07
N THR A 186 20.78 -1.99 -20.73
CA THR A 186 20.62 -0.89 -21.69
C THR A 186 21.95 -0.48 -22.33
N ARG A 187 23.05 -0.40 -21.56
CA ARG A 187 24.37 -0.12 -22.13
C ARG A 187 24.83 -1.20 -23.09
N ARG A 188 24.61 -2.48 -22.76
CA ARG A 188 24.97 -3.60 -23.64
C ARG A 188 24.20 -3.53 -24.96
N ASP A 189 22.92 -3.20 -24.90
CA ASP A 189 22.07 -3.10 -26.09
C ASP A 189 22.53 -1.95 -27.00
N ILE A 190 22.83 -0.76 -26.42
CA ILE A 190 23.38 0.38 -27.17
C ILE A 190 24.67 0.01 -27.89
N VAL A 191 25.61 -0.65 -27.19
CA VAL A 191 26.89 -1.09 -27.80
C VAL A 191 26.63 -2.10 -28.92
N SER A 192 25.71 -3.04 -28.72
CA SER A 192 25.35 -4.05 -29.73
C SER A 192 24.77 -3.39 -30.98
N TYR A 193 23.83 -2.44 -30.83
CA TYR A 193 23.29 -1.68 -31.97
C TYR A 193 24.36 -0.87 -32.70
N ALA A 194 25.25 -0.19 -31.96
CA ALA A 194 26.35 0.56 -32.56
C ALA A 194 27.30 -0.34 -33.36
N SER A 195 27.64 -1.53 -32.82
CA SER A 195 28.48 -2.50 -33.53
C SER A 195 27.82 -3.04 -34.80
N LEU A 196 26.51 -3.28 -34.76
CA LEU A 196 25.75 -3.76 -35.91
C LEU A 196 25.68 -2.68 -37.00
N ALA A 197 25.45 -1.42 -36.62
CA ALA A 197 25.49 -0.29 -37.55
C ALA A 197 26.87 -0.11 -38.20
N ALA A 198 27.95 -0.18 -37.41
CA ALA A 198 29.31 -0.12 -37.93
C ALA A 198 29.62 -1.27 -38.89
N GLY A 199 29.16 -2.49 -38.58
CA GLY A 199 29.29 -3.65 -39.46
C GLY A 199 28.58 -3.45 -40.81
N ILE A 200 27.34 -2.95 -40.81
CA ILE A 200 26.58 -2.65 -42.04
C ILE A 200 27.31 -1.60 -42.89
N ILE A 201 27.80 -0.52 -42.28
CA ILE A 201 28.55 0.53 -42.99
C ILE A 201 29.83 -0.04 -43.61
N GLY A 202 30.56 -0.88 -42.87
CA GLY A 202 31.77 -1.53 -43.37
C GLY A 202 31.52 -2.41 -44.59
N VAL A 203 30.43 -3.20 -44.57
CA VAL A 203 30.03 -4.02 -45.72
C VAL A 203 29.66 -3.15 -46.93
N LEU A 204 28.89 -2.08 -46.73
CA LEU A 204 28.51 -1.16 -47.80
C LEU A 204 29.72 -0.49 -48.45
N ILE A 205 30.67 0.00 -47.66
CA ILE A 205 31.92 0.60 -48.17
C ILE A 205 32.68 -0.43 -49.01
N THR A 206 32.83 -1.66 -48.51
CA THR A 206 33.53 -2.74 -49.20
C THR A 206 32.91 -3.02 -50.57
N VAL A 207 31.58 -3.13 -50.64
CA VAL A 207 30.84 -3.34 -51.90
C VAL A 207 31.05 -2.17 -52.85
N VAL A 208 30.92 -0.92 -52.38
CA VAL A 208 31.13 0.27 -53.23
C VAL A 208 32.55 0.32 -53.79
N THR A 209 33.57 0.09 -52.95
CA THR A 209 34.96 0.04 -53.43
C THR A 209 35.20 -1.08 -54.43
N PHE A 210 34.58 -2.24 -54.26
CA PHE A 210 34.72 -3.36 -55.18
C PHE A 210 34.05 -3.09 -56.54
N VAL A 211 32.91 -2.40 -56.55
CA VAL A 211 32.21 -1.99 -57.78
C VAL A 211 32.97 -0.89 -58.52
N LEU A 212 33.53 0.09 -57.81
CA LEU A 212 34.31 1.20 -58.40
C LEU A 212 35.70 0.78 -58.88
N ALA A 213 36.25 -0.32 -58.39
CA ALA A 213 37.56 -0.85 -58.79
C ALA A 213 37.51 -1.77 -60.02
N LYS A 214 36.32 -2.01 -60.59
CA LYS A 214 36.12 -2.68 -61.88
C LYS A 214 35.93 -1.66 -62.99
#